data_AF-A0A1Y1X6K2-F1
#
_entry.id   AF-A0A1Y1X6K2-F1
#
_cell.length_a   1.000
_cell.length_b   1.000
_cell.length_c   1.000
_cell.angle_alpha   90.00
_cell.angle_beta   90.00
_cell.angle_gamma   90.00
#
_symmetry.space_group_name_H-M   'P 1'
#
loop_
_entity.id
_entity.type
_entity.pdbx_description
1 polymer ?
#
loop_
_entity_poly.entity_id
_entity_poly.type
_entity_poly.pdbx_seq_one_letter_code
_entity_poly.pdbx_strand_id
1 'polypeptide(L)'
;MDDVDIVEEEKLPNYSVALSLVDFIPVILFYITTIVIARKLRIYHNVGGILFFCGGSIMFISGVLQVFYKLLIAISEKKVAFLHSQFKFCMMIGLVLIIISIIISQSKINWGKVFRYIFRVPCIYFAITAIAACLAMFIFMFTLDSNKLSTNWIEEGTNVFFQSSLALLAINESRME
;
A
#
# COMPACT_ATOMS: atom_id res chain seq x y z
N MET A 1 49.31 13.05 10.51
CA MET A 1 48.93 12.95 9.09
C MET A 1 47.89 11.87 9.08
N ASP A 2 46.69 12.34 9.42
CA ASP A 2 45.45 11.59 9.48
C ASP A 2 44.96 11.26 8.05
N ASP A 3 43.81 10.61 7.97
CA ASP A 3 43.11 10.16 6.77
C ASP A 3 43.45 8.73 6.32
N VAL A 4 43.26 7.79 7.25
CA VAL A 4 42.71 6.48 6.86
C VAL A 4 41.20 6.71 6.74
N ASP A 5 40.74 6.85 5.50
CA ASP A 5 39.33 6.80 5.13
C ASP A 5 38.74 5.49 5.70
N ILE A 6 38.17 5.58 6.90
CA ILE A 6 37.17 4.64 7.38
C ILE A 6 36.00 4.90 6.44
N VAL A 7 35.97 4.16 5.33
CA VAL A 7 34.77 3.96 4.54
C VAL A 7 33.74 3.50 5.57
N GLU A 8 32.86 4.41 5.98
CA GLU A 8 31.69 4.07 6.78
C GLU A 8 31.04 2.92 6.03
N GLU A 9 31.17 1.70 6.57
CA GLU A 9 30.32 0.59 6.19
C GLU A 9 28.91 1.14 6.35
N GLU A 10 28.28 1.51 5.23
CA GLU A 10 26.90 1.93 5.15
C GLU A 10 26.12 0.76 5.73
N LYS A 11 25.88 0.80 7.05
CA LYS A 11 25.26 -0.27 7.82
C LYS A 11 23.99 -0.61 7.07
N LEU A 12 24.01 -1.76 6.39
CA LEU A 12 22.88 -2.22 5.62
C LEU A 12 21.68 -2.14 6.57
N PRO A 13 20.60 -1.42 6.19
CA PRO A 13 19.41 -1.40 7.02
C PRO A 13 19.06 -2.86 7.29
N ASN A 14 19.00 -3.21 8.58
CA ASN A 14 18.81 -4.59 9.03
C ASN A 14 17.42 -5.03 8.59
N TYR A 15 17.26 -5.46 7.34
CA TYR A 15 16.01 -5.97 6.80
C TYR A 15 15.94 -7.44 7.15
N SER A 16 15.02 -7.79 8.04
CA SER A 16 14.76 -9.19 8.36
C SER A 16 13.98 -9.86 7.24
N VAL A 17 14.30 -11.12 6.93
CA VAL A 17 13.51 -11.98 6.04
C VAL A 17 12.05 -12.03 6.51
N ALA A 18 11.83 -12.14 7.82
CA ALA A 18 10.49 -12.15 8.40
C ALA A 18 9.73 -10.85 8.14
N LEU A 19 10.41 -9.70 8.25
CA LEU A 19 9.81 -8.40 7.96
C LEU A 19 9.36 -8.34 6.49
N SER A 20 10.23 -8.73 5.56
CA SER A 20 9.89 -8.76 4.13
C SER A 20 8.69 -9.68 3.84
N LEU A 21 8.54 -10.79 4.54
CA LEU A 21 7.38 -11.67 4.37
C LEU A 21 6.07 -11.03 4.86
N VAL A 22 6.13 -10.24 5.94
CA VAL A 22 4.97 -9.53 6.47
C VAL A 22 4.46 -8.49 5.48
N ASP A 23 5.33 -7.86 4.68
CA ASP A 23 4.93 -6.94 3.61
C ASP A 23 4.04 -7.56 2.52
N PHE A 24 4.07 -8.89 2.32
CA PHE A 24 3.15 -9.51 1.37
C PHE A 24 1.69 -9.37 1.80
N ILE A 25 1.43 -9.32 3.11
CA ILE A 25 0.09 -9.22 3.68
C ILE A 25 -0.63 -7.95 3.18
N PRO A 26 -0.10 -6.72 3.39
CA PRO A 26 -0.75 -5.51 2.91
C PRO A 26 -0.85 -5.47 1.37
N VAL A 27 0.12 -6.02 0.64
CA VAL A 27 0.08 -6.07 -0.84
C VAL A 27 -1.08 -6.93 -1.35
N ILE A 28 -1.29 -8.11 -0.75
CA ILE A 28 -2.42 -8.99 -1.10
C ILE A 28 -3.75 -8.35 -0.72
N LEU A 29 -3.85 -7.79 0.49
CA LEU A 29 -5.07 -7.11 0.97
C LEU A 29 -5.44 -5.91 0.10
N PHE A 30 -4.46 -5.12 -0.32
CA PHE A 30 -4.66 -4.03 -1.28
C PHE A 30 -5.24 -4.55 -2.60
N TYR A 31 -4.72 -5.66 -3.13
CA TYR A 31 -5.20 -6.21 -4.40
C TYR A 31 -6.62 -6.78 -4.29
N ILE A 32 -6.96 -7.42 -3.16
CA ILE A 32 -8.33 -7.86 -2.87
C ILE A 32 -9.27 -6.65 -2.86
N THR A 33 -8.91 -5.59 -2.14
CA THR A 33 -9.67 -4.32 -2.09
C THR A 33 -9.86 -3.77 -3.49
N THR A 34 -8.80 -3.78 -4.30
CA THR A 34 -8.81 -3.31 -5.69
C THR A 34 -9.81 -4.07 -6.54
N ILE A 35 -9.79 -5.40 -6.49
CA ILE A 35 -10.70 -6.24 -7.28
C ILE A 35 -12.15 -5.97 -6.88
N VAL A 36 -12.45 -5.88 -5.59
CA VAL A 36 -13.81 -5.63 -5.10
C VAL A 36 -14.34 -4.29 -5.60
N ILE A 37 -13.55 -3.22 -5.43
CA ILE A 37 -13.94 -1.88 -5.87
C ILE A 37 -14.02 -1.79 -7.39
N ALA A 38 -13.05 -2.36 -8.12
CA ALA A 38 -13.05 -2.33 -9.59
C ALA A 38 -14.28 -3.03 -10.18
N ARG A 39 -14.68 -4.19 -9.63
CA ARG A 39 -15.87 -4.92 -10.07
C ARG A 39 -17.13 -4.09 -9.88
N LYS A 40 -17.29 -3.45 -8.72
CA LYS A 40 -18.42 -2.54 -8.46
C LYS A 40 -18.39 -1.33 -9.37
N LEU A 41 -17.24 -0.67 -9.50
CA LEU A 41 -17.09 0.51 -10.34
C LEU A 41 -17.41 0.21 -11.80
N ARG A 42 -17.09 -1.01 -12.29
CA ARG A 42 -17.42 -1.45 -13.65
C ARG A 42 -18.92 -1.52 -13.93
N ILE A 43 -19.75 -1.77 -12.91
CA ILE A 43 -21.22 -1.77 -13.02
C ILE A 43 -21.72 -0.35 -13.31
N TYR A 44 -21.14 0.66 -12.66
CA TYR A 44 -21.53 2.06 -12.83
C TYR A 44 -20.88 2.72 -14.04
N HIS A 45 -19.61 2.41 -14.29
CA HIS A 45 -18.80 3.04 -15.32
C HIS A 45 -17.71 2.06 -15.81
N ASN A 46 -17.96 1.39 -16.95
CA ASN A 46 -17.11 0.31 -17.45
C ASN A 46 -15.64 0.76 -17.67
N VAL A 47 -15.43 1.92 -18.31
CA VAL A 47 -14.08 2.47 -18.56
C VAL A 47 -13.35 2.76 -17.25
N GLY A 48 -14.07 3.34 -16.27
CA GLY A 48 -13.53 3.61 -14.93
C GLY A 48 -13.11 2.32 -14.24
N GLY A 49 -14.01 1.34 -14.16
CA GLY A 49 -13.69 0.03 -13.57
C GLY A 49 -12.45 -0.64 -14.18
N ILE A 50 -12.27 -0.53 -15.51
CA ILE A 50 -11.08 -1.05 -16.20
C ILE A 50 -9.82 -0.26 -15.80
N LEU A 51 -9.86 1.07 -15.82
CA LEU A 51 -8.70 1.89 -15.40
C LEU A 51 -8.32 1.63 -13.94
N PHE A 52 -9.30 1.48 -13.05
CA PHE A 52 -9.08 1.13 -11.65
C PHE A 52 -8.37 -0.22 -11.52
N PHE A 53 -8.87 -1.23 -12.23
CA PHE A 53 -8.27 -2.57 -12.23
C PHE A 53 -6.85 -2.58 -12.78
N CYS A 54 -6.60 -1.88 -13.90
CA CYS A 54 -5.27 -1.76 -14.49
C CYS A 54 -4.30 -1.05 -13.54
N GLY A 55 -4.70 0.11 -12.98
CA GLY A 55 -3.90 0.87 -12.03
C GLY A 55 -3.55 0.06 -10.78
N GLY A 56 -4.54 -0.60 -10.19
CA GLY A 56 -4.30 -1.45 -9.02
C GLY A 56 -3.52 -2.73 -9.33
N SER A 57 -3.62 -3.29 -10.54
CA SER A 57 -2.76 -4.41 -10.96
C SER A 57 -1.30 -3.99 -11.11
N ILE A 58 -1.05 -2.79 -11.66
CA ILE A 58 0.30 -2.21 -11.73
C ILE A 58 0.87 -2.00 -10.32
N MET A 59 0.08 -1.43 -9.39
CA MET A 59 0.50 -1.27 -8.00
C MET A 59 0.77 -2.61 -7.33
N PHE A 60 -0.09 -3.62 -7.54
CA PHE A 60 0.09 -4.95 -6.96
C PHE A 60 1.38 -5.62 -7.45
N ILE A 61 1.62 -5.66 -8.77
CA ILE A 61 2.84 -6.25 -9.33
C ILE A 61 4.07 -5.52 -8.78
N SER A 62 4.02 -4.18 -8.74
CA SER A 62 5.12 -3.37 -8.21
C SER A 62 5.36 -3.61 -6.72
N GLY A 63 4.30 -3.76 -5.93
CA GLY A 63 4.36 -4.11 -4.52
C GLY A 63 5.00 -5.48 -4.32
N VAL A 64 4.54 -6.50 -5.04
CA VAL A 64 5.13 -7.85 -5.02
C VAL A 64 6.63 -7.81 -5.37
N LEU A 65 7.00 -7.11 -6.43
CA LEU A 65 8.40 -6.93 -6.82
C LEU A 65 9.23 -6.20 -5.77
N GLN A 66 8.65 -5.19 -5.10
CA GLN A 66 9.30 -4.50 -3.99
C GLN A 66 9.51 -5.42 -2.79
N VAL A 67 8.57 -6.30 -2.48
CA VAL A 67 8.74 -7.28 -1.41
C VAL A 67 9.85 -8.28 -1.76
N PHE A 68 9.86 -8.81 -2.98
CA PHE A 68 10.95 -9.67 -3.45
C PHE A 68 12.30 -8.97 -3.42
N TYR A 69 12.36 -7.68 -3.73
CA TYR A 69 13.58 -6.90 -3.60
C TYR A 69 14.07 -6.78 -2.15
N LYS A 70 13.18 -6.53 -1.18
CA LYS A 70 13.54 -6.54 0.25
C LYS A 70 14.06 -7.91 0.68
N LEU A 71 13.42 -8.99 0.21
CA LEU A 71 13.86 -10.36 0.46
C LEU A 71 15.25 -10.65 -0.15
N LEU A 72 15.51 -10.19 -1.37
CA LEU A 72 16.82 -10.36 -2.03
C LEU A 72 17.94 -9.62 -1.29
N ILE A 73 17.68 -8.40 -0.80
CA ILE A 73 18.66 -7.68 0.03
C ILE A 73 18.90 -8.44 1.33
N ALA A 74 17.85 -8.92 1.99
CA ALA A 74 17.97 -9.65 3.25
C ALA A 74 18.79 -10.95 3.11
N ILE A 75 18.82 -11.56 1.92
CA ILE A 75 19.58 -12.80 1.65
C ILE A 75 20.97 -12.52 1.08
N SER A 76 21.09 -11.55 0.17
CA SER A 76 22.32 -11.32 -0.61
C SER A 76 23.20 -10.18 -0.09
N GLU A 77 22.70 -9.39 0.88
CA GLU A 77 23.37 -8.23 1.48
C GLU A 77 23.87 -7.17 0.45
N LYS A 78 23.37 -7.23 -0.79
CA LYS A 78 23.74 -6.32 -1.88
C LYS A 78 22.59 -5.37 -2.20
N LYS A 79 22.82 -4.07 -1.98
CA LYS A 79 21.86 -3.01 -2.27
C LYS A 79 21.94 -2.62 -3.75
N VAL A 80 20.86 -2.85 -4.50
CA VAL A 80 20.73 -2.38 -5.89
C VAL A 80 19.71 -1.24 -5.93
N ALA A 81 20.14 -0.04 -5.53
CA ALA A 81 19.26 1.14 -5.37
C ALA A 81 18.46 1.49 -6.63
N PHE A 82 19.00 1.22 -7.82
CA PHE A 82 18.31 1.44 -9.10
C PHE A 82 17.00 0.65 -9.18
N LEU A 83 17.01 -0.61 -8.77
CA LEU A 83 15.85 -1.50 -8.87
C LEU A 83 14.72 -1.07 -7.91
N HIS A 84 15.09 -0.61 -6.71
CA HIS A 84 14.14 -0.06 -5.74
C HIS A 84 13.39 1.17 -6.27
N SER A 85 14.11 2.07 -6.97
CA SER A 85 13.53 3.29 -7.52
C SER A 85 12.49 3.01 -8.61
N GLN A 86 12.75 2.01 -9.47
CA GLN A 86 11.82 1.63 -10.53
C GLN A 86 10.48 1.12 -9.98
N PHE A 87 10.50 0.31 -8.92
CA PHE A 87 9.25 -0.21 -8.33
C PHE A 87 8.42 0.90 -7.68
N LYS A 88 9.07 1.86 -7.01
CA LYS A 88 8.40 3.05 -6.46
C LYS A 88 7.73 3.87 -7.55
N PHE A 89 8.44 4.11 -8.65
CA PHE A 89 7.88 4.85 -9.80
C PHE A 89 6.67 4.13 -10.40
N CYS A 90 6.75 2.81 -10.57
CA CYS A 90 5.65 2.01 -11.11
C CYS A 90 4.42 2.00 -10.19
N MET A 91 4.60 1.94 -8.87
CA MET A 91 3.50 2.12 -7.90
C MET A 91 2.84 3.50 -8.02
N MET A 92 3.62 4.58 -8.18
CA MET A 92 3.06 5.92 -8.36
C MET A 92 2.23 6.03 -9.65
N ILE A 93 2.69 5.42 -10.74
CA ILE A 93 1.90 5.34 -11.98
C ILE A 93 0.56 4.65 -11.73
N GLY A 94 0.59 3.48 -11.07
CA GLY A 94 -0.63 2.75 -10.76
C GLY A 94 -1.60 3.54 -9.87
N LEU A 95 -1.07 4.29 -8.88
CA LEU A 95 -1.87 5.17 -8.03
C LEU A 95 -2.53 6.30 -8.83
N VAL A 96 -1.78 6.93 -9.75
CA VAL A 96 -2.31 7.97 -10.64
C VAL A 96 -3.46 7.42 -11.51
N LEU A 97 -3.33 6.19 -12.03
CA LEU A 97 -4.41 5.54 -12.79
C LEU A 97 -5.68 5.32 -11.94
N ILE A 98 -5.51 4.89 -10.69
CA ILE A 98 -6.64 4.74 -9.74
C ILE A 98 -7.34 6.09 -9.52
N ILE A 99 -6.57 7.16 -9.31
CA ILE A 99 -7.12 8.51 -9.10
C ILE A 99 -7.88 8.98 -10.35
N ILE A 100 -7.29 8.83 -11.54
CA ILE A 100 -7.94 9.19 -12.82
C ILE A 100 -9.24 8.41 -12.99
N SER A 101 -9.24 7.11 -12.68
CA SER A 101 -10.44 6.28 -12.74
C SER A 101 -11.58 6.84 -11.86
N ILE A 102 -11.27 7.23 -10.63
CA ILE A 102 -12.25 7.80 -9.70
C ILE A 102 -12.77 9.13 -10.24
N ILE A 103 -11.89 10.01 -10.72
CA ILE A 103 -12.26 11.33 -11.28
C ILE A 103 -13.19 11.18 -12.49
N ILE A 104 -12.92 10.25 -13.40
CA ILE A 104 -13.77 10.02 -14.58
C ILE A 104 -15.13 9.45 -14.16
N SER A 105 -15.14 8.58 -13.15
CA SER A 105 -16.35 7.87 -12.72
C SER A 105 -17.17 8.64 -11.69
N GLN A 106 -16.65 9.74 -11.12
CA GLN A 106 -17.24 10.44 -9.98
C GLN A 106 -18.68 10.89 -10.19
N SER A 107 -19.05 11.22 -11.43
CA SER A 107 -20.40 11.68 -11.80
C SER A 107 -21.44 10.56 -11.81
N LYS A 108 -21.00 9.31 -11.90
CA LYS A 108 -21.85 8.10 -11.88
C LYS A 108 -21.89 7.44 -10.49
N ILE A 109 -20.96 7.79 -9.60
CA ILE A 109 -20.89 7.28 -8.24
C ILE A 109 -21.92 8.01 -7.37
N ASN A 110 -22.80 7.24 -6.70
CA ASN A 110 -23.69 7.81 -5.69
C ASN A 110 -22.96 7.94 -4.36
N TRP A 111 -22.28 9.07 -4.17
CA TRP A 111 -21.52 9.38 -2.96
C TRP A 111 -22.38 9.31 -1.68
N GLY A 112 -23.67 9.65 -1.75
CA GLY A 112 -24.58 9.52 -0.62
C GLY A 112 -24.73 8.06 -0.15
N LYS A 113 -24.78 7.10 -1.08
CA LYS A 113 -24.78 5.67 -0.75
C LYS A 113 -23.44 5.25 -0.14
N VAL A 114 -22.32 5.70 -0.71
CA VAL A 114 -20.96 5.40 -0.21
C VAL A 114 -20.78 5.90 1.22
N PHE A 115 -21.12 7.16 1.51
CA PHE A 115 -21.01 7.71 2.87
C PHE A 115 -21.94 7.00 3.85
N ARG A 116 -23.20 6.75 3.47
CA ARG A 116 -24.14 6.00 4.32
C ARG A 116 -23.61 4.60 4.64
N TYR A 117 -22.95 3.97 3.69
CA TYR A 117 -22.29 2.68 3.90
C TYR A 117 -21.11 2.80 4.88
N ILE A 118 -20.21 3.77 4.67
CA ILE A 118 -19.05 4.01 5.55
C ILE A 118 -19.49 4.28 7.00
N PHE A 119 -20.55 5.05 7.22
CA PHE A 119 -21.05 5.38 8.56
C PHE A 119 -21.87 4.28 9.24
N ARG A 120 -22.13 3.15 8.57
CA ARG A 120 -22.87 2.03 9.15
C ARG A 120 -21.96 1.16 10.02
N VAL A 121 -22.51 0.55 11.08
CA VAL A 121 -21.79 -0.45 11.87
C VAL A 121 -21.77 -1.79 11.11
N PRO A 122 -20.62 -2.49 10.99
CA PRO A 122 -19.31 -2.22 11.61
C PRO A 122 -18.35 -1.35 10.78
N CYS A 123 -18.73 -0.95 9.56
CA CYS A 123 -17.90 -0.22 8.59
C CYS A 123 -17.26 1.06 9.15
N ILE A 124 -17.97 1.78 10.02
CA ILE A 124 -17.45 3.00 10.64
C ILE A 124 -16.18 2.75 11.46
N TYR A 125 -16.08 1.61 12.14
CA TYR A 125 -14.89 1.24 12.89
C TYR A 125 -13.69 1.01 11.96
N PHE A 126 -13.90 0.27 10.86
CA PHE A 126 -12.85 0.05 9.87
C PHE A 126 -12.41 1.36 9.18
N ALA A 127 -13.34 2.27 8.90
CA ALA A 127 -13.02 3.56 8.32
C ALA A 127 -12.18 4.43 9.27
N ILE A 128 -12.54 4.49 10.56
CA ILE A 128 -11.77 5.20 11.58
C ILE A 128 -10.37 4.60 11.71
N THR A 129 -10.25 3.27 11.77
CA THR A 129 -8.94 2.59 11.85
C THR A 129 -8.08 2.87 10.62
N ALA A 130 -8.65 2.84 9.41
CA ALA A 130 -7.92 3.16 8.19
C ALA A 130 -7.41 4.61 8.18
N ILE A 131 -8.24 5.57 8.62
CA ILE A 131 -7.83 6.98 8.72
C ILE A 131 -6.71 7.13 9.76
N ALA A 132 -6.86 6.53 10.94
CA ALA A 132 -5.86 6.59 12.01
C ALA A 132 -4.52 5.99 11.57
N ALA A 133 -4.53 4.83 10.91
CA ALA A 133 -3.33 4.18 10.41
C ALA A 133 -2.65 5.00 9.29
N CYS A 134 -3.43 5.63 8.41
CA CYS A 134 -2.91 6.54 7.38
C CYS A 134 -2.20 7.76 8.00
N LEU A 135 -2.83 8.39 9.00
CA LEU A 135 -2.23 9.50 9.74
C LEU A 135 -0.96 9.08 10.48
N ALA A 136 -0.97 7.90 11.10
CA ALA A 136 0.21 7.35 11.77
C ALA A 136 1.37 7.15 10.77
N MET A 137 1.14 6.53 9.61
CA MET A 137 2.16 6.38 8.57
C MET A 137 2.70 7.72 8.07
N PHE A 138 1.84 8.73 7.94
CA PHE A 138 2.27 10.08 7.56
C PHE A 138 3.17 10.72 8.63
N ILE A 139 2.83 10.59 9.92
CA ILE A 139 3.64 11.09 11.03
C ILE A 139 4.99 10.36 11.11
N PHE A 140 4.98 9.04 10.93
CA PHE A 140 6.18 8.20 10.96
C PHE A 140 7.20 8.61 9.91
N MET A 141 6.75 9.00 8.71
CA MET A 141 7.62 9.53 7.65
C MET A 141 8.51 10.71 8.13
N PHE A 142 8.04 11.52 9.08
CA PHE A 142 8.80 12.65 9.62
C PHE A 142 9.45 12.39 10.98
N THR A 143 9.02 11.34 11.69
CA THR A 143 9.38 11.12 13.10
C THR A 143 10.31 9.93 13.30
N LEU A 144 10.21 8.90 12.46
CA LEU A 144 10.93 7.65 12.65
C LEU A 144 12.16 7.55 11.75
N ASP A 145 13.24 7.01 12.31
CA ASP A 145 14.48 6.71 11.60
C ASP A 145 14.38 5.32 10.96
N SER A 146 14.22 5.29 9.62
CA SER A 146 14.04 4.06 8.81
C SER A 146 15.29 3.16 8.77
N ASN A 147 16.40 3.59 9.36
CA ASN A 147 17.60 2.76 9.50
C ASN A 147 17.50 1.76 10.66
N LYS A 148 16.53 1.95 11.58
CA LYS A 148 16.30 1.03 12.70
C LYS A 148 15.30 -0.07 12.33
N LEU A 149 15.66 -1.33 12.57
CA LEU A 149 14.80 -2.49 12.34
C LEU A 149 13.43 -2.38 13.05
N SER A 150 13.41 -1.87 14.28
CA SER A 150 12.17 -1.71 15.07
C SER A 150 11.20 -0.71 14.45
N THR A 151 11.73 0.37 13.85
CA THR A 151 10.95 1.36 13.11
C THR A 151 10.27 0.70 11.91
N ASN A 152 11.01 -0.09 11.14
CA ASN A 152 10.47 -0.70 9.93
C ASN A 152 9.36 -1.72 10.26
N TRP A 153 9.45 -2.42 11.39
CA TRP A 153 8.37 -3.26 11.90
C TRP A 153 7.10 -2.46 12.27
N ILE A 154 7.26 -1.25 12.83
CA ILE A 154 6.12 -0.38 13.16
C ILE A 154 5.46 0.13 11.88
N GLU A 155 6.23 0.57 10.90
CA GLU A 155 5.72 1.03 9.60
C GLU A 155 4.96 -0.09 8.89
N GLU A 156 5.55 -1.27 8.79
CA GLU A 156 4.91 -2.40 8.10
C GLU A 156 3.70 -2.93 8.85
N GLY A 157 3.79 -3.04 10.18
CA GLY A 157 2.65 -3.41 11.02
C GLY A 157 1.49 -2.44 10.85
N THR A 158 1.77 -1.14 10.79
CA THR A 158 0.74 -0.10 10.56
C THR A 158 0.13 -0.22 9.16
N ASN A 159 0.94 -0.52 8.14
CA ASN A 159 0.46 -0.78 6.79
C ASN A 159 -0.45 -2.01 6.72
N VAL A 160 -0.13 -3.09 7.44
CA VAL A 160 -1.00 -4.27 7.59
C VAL A 160 -2.36 -3.86 8.18
N PHE A 161 -2.38 -3.08 9.26
CA PHE A 161 -3.63 -2.61 9.87
C PHE A 161 -4.45 -1.73 8.93
N PHE A 162 -3.78 -0.82 8.22
CA PHE A 162 -4.41 0.04 7.23
C PHE A 162 -5.08 -0.77 6.10
N GLN A 163 -4.32 -1.64 5.43
CA GLN A 163 -4.84 -2.44 4.31
C GLN A 163 -5.88 -3.46 4.76
N SER A 164 -5.75 -4.04 5.96
CA SER A 164 -6.75 -4.94 6.53
C SER A 164 -8.09 -4.21 6.73
N SER A 165 -8.03 -2.99 7.28
CA SER A 165 -9.23 -2.18 7.51
C SER A 165 -9.91 -1.80 6.21
N LEU A 166 -9.15 -1.41 5.17
CA LEU A 166 -9.69 -1.13 3.84
C LEU A 166 -10.29 -2.38 3.18
N ALA A 167 -9.61 -3.53 3.28
CA ALA A 167 -10.12 -4.78 2.71
C ALA A 167 -11.43 -5.21 3.38
N LEU A 168 -11.51 -5.14 4.72
CA LEU A 168 -12.74 -5.43 5.45
C LEU A 168 -13.86 -4.45 5.10
N LEU A 169 -13.54 -3.17 4.91
CA LEU A 169 -14.50 -2.16 4.47
C LEU A 169 -15.03 -2.48 3.07
N ALA A 170 -14.18 -2.84 2.11
CA ALA A 170 -14.61 -3.18 0.75
C ALA A 170 -15.41 -4.51 0.71
N ILE A 171 -14.97 -5.53 1.45
CA ILE A 171 -15.64 -6.84 1.48
C ILE A 171 -17.01 -6.75 2.16
N ASN A 172 -17.16 -5.99 3.25
CA ASN A 172 -18.47 -5.82 3.86
C ASN A 172 -19.45 -5.10 2.92
N GLU A 173 -18.95 -4.31 1.97
CA GLU A 173 -19.79 -3.58 1.03
C GLU A 173 -20.36 -4.52 -0.03
N SER A 174 -19.58 -5.50 -0.46
CA SER A 174 -20.00 -6.49 -1.46
C SER A 174 -20.95 -7.54 -0.89
N ARG A 175 -21.01 -7.72 0.43
CA ARG A 175 -21.92 -8.69 1.08
C ARG A 175 -23.32 -8.12 1.41
N MET A 176 -23.53 -6.82 1.23
CA MET A 176 -24.77 -6.14 1.63
C MET A 176 -25.64 -5.65 0.47
N GLU A 177 -25.30 -6.08 -0.74
CA GLU A 177 -26.16 -6.07 -1.93
C GLU A 177 -26.83 -7.44 -2.07
#